data_AF-A0A124GPS8-F1
#
_entry.id   AF-A0A124GPS8-F1
#
_cell.length_a   1.000
_cell.length_b   1.000
_cell.length_c   1.000
_cell.angle_alpha   90.00
_cell.angle_beta   90.00
_cell.angle_gamma   90.00
#
_symmetry.space_group_name_H-M   'P 1'
#
loop_
_entity.id
_entity.type
_entity.pdbx_description
1 polymer ?
#
loop_
_entity_poly.entity_id
_entity_poly.type
_entity_poly.pdbx_seq_one_letter_code
_entity_poly.pdbx_strand_id
1 'polypeptide(L)'
;MEPLFAGVSNNAHHLYTLLSCIGFAHKATVQITPDGLRFSVEEGRVIQGLAFLDKSLFTSYTFNPSTNSEPNNQNGTSQDDNESSQNGPYPHFVVSLSAILETLKIFGINELSESNRPRDTSITQTGIASSSAFNAPALLMDRSCTLQYAQHGAPLSITITEAGVKTTCELVTYEPDENEADIPLQRDAIIMKIIMRSVWLHNAIAELDSSTPTILKLSACAKQEPYFALSGAGGPFSESTVEFSVDQNNEIAGGAGHGTTQSQMHKVLFDDGSSRARATRAKLAPTVTETFLVSPPSSMGERIQQSYRFALIRKAARAMSVANKVSIRGDRQGVLSLQFMVELDDHNVPVGRPVGAGVKGPNGPVCFVDFRFVPLLDEEEAEMVMDAQVE
;
A
#
# COMPACT_ATOMS: atom_id res chain seq x y z
N MET A 1 22.72 0.26 -30.29
CA MET A 1 21.27 -0.03 -30.27
C MET A 1 20.72 0.64 -29.03
N GLU A 2 19.70 1.48 -29.14
CA GLU A 2 19.08 2.08 -27.96
C GLU A 2 18.37 0.97 -27.16
N PRO A 3 18.42 1.01 -25.82
CA PRO A 3 17.73 0.01 -25.01
C PRO A 3 16.21 0.18 -25.14
N LEU A 4 15.48 -0.93 -25.05
CA LEU A 4 14.02 -0.94 -24.96
C LEU A 4 13.53 -0.09 -23.77
N PHE A 5 14.23 -0.16 -22.64
CA PHE A 5 13.96 0.67 -21.48
C PHE A 5 15.24 1.14 -20.78
N ALA A 6 15.25 2.41 -20.38
CA ALA A 6 16.25 2.98 -19.48
C ALA A 6 15.58 3.99 -18.54
N GLY A 7 15.76 3.80 -17.24
CA GLY A 7 15.28 4.71 -16.20
C GLY A 7 16.40 5.08 -15.24
N VAL A 8 16.59 6.36 -14.96
CA VAL A 8 17.58 6.85 -13.98
C VAL A 8 16.83 7.50 -12.82
N SER A 9 17.01 6.97 -11.61
CA SER A 9 16.53 7.57 -10.36
C SER A 9 17.70 8.10 -9.53
N ASN A 10 17.50 9.22 -8.85
CA ASN A 10 18.45 9.76 -7.87
C ASN A 10 18.23 9.20 -6.46
N ASN A 11 17.16 8.42 -6.24
CA ASN A 11 16.79 7.90 -4.93
C ASN A 11 16.43 6.41 -5.01
N ALA A 12 17.45 5.56 -4.90
CA ALA A 12 17.26 4.10 -4.87
C ALA A 12 16.41 3.63 -3.68
N HIS A 13 16.39 4.40 -2.58
CA HIS A 13 15.60 4.06 -1.38
C HIS A 13 14.10 4.12 -1.66
N HIS A 14 13.63 5.05 -2.49
CA HIS A 14 12.24 5.11 -2.92
C HIS A 14 11.82 3.84 -3.64
N LEU A 15 12.63 3.39 -4.61
CA LEU A 15 12.38 2.16 -5.36
C LEU A 15 12.40 0.94 -4.42
N TYR A 16 13.41 0.86 -3.54
CA TYR A 16 13.52 -0.20 -2.55
C TYR A 16 12.29 -0.26 -1.62
N THR A 17 11.87 0.90 -1.11
CA THR A 17 10.73 0.99 -0.18
C THR A 17 9.48 0.40 -0.80
N LEU A 18 9.13 0.82 -2.02
CA LEU A 18 7.94 0.32 -2.73
C LEU A 18 8.04 -1.17 -3.06
N LEU A 19 9.17 -1.63 -3.60
CA LEU A 19 9.36 -3.04 -3.94
C LEU A 19 9.40 -3.94 -2.71
N SER A 20 9.92 -3.44 -1.57
CA SER A 20 9.97 -4.20 -0.33
C SER A 20 8.57 -4.48 0.24
N CYS A 21 7.59 -3.63 -0.05
CA CYS A 21 6.20 -3.82 0.37
C CYS A 21 5.59 -5.09 -0.22
N ILE A 22 6.00 -5.48 -1.43
CA ILE A 22 5.52 -6.70 -2.12
C ILE A 22 6.54 -7.85 -2.04
N GLY A 23 7.55 -7.75 -1.17
CA GLY A 23 8.65 -8.72 -1.04
C GLY A 23 8.29 -10.05 -0.39
N PHE A 24 7.03 -10.50 -0.45
CA PHE A 24 6.59 -11.78 0.12
C PHE A 24 6.84 -12.98 -0.82
N ALA A 25 7.08 -12.73 -2.11
CA ALA A 25 7.44 -13.73 -3.10
C ALA A 25 8.85 -13.47 -3.67
N HIS A 26 9.51 -14.51 -4.15
CA HIS A 26 10.87 -14.43 -4.68
C HIS A 26 10.95 -13.91 -6.12
N LYS A 27 9.90 -14.09 -6.91
CA LYS A 27 9.82 -13.70 -8.33
C LYS A 27 8.75 -12.62 -8.48
N ALA A 28 9.01 -11.67 -9.35
CA ALA A 28 8.04 -10.65 -9.75
C ALA A 28 7.93 -10.58 -11.27
N THR A 29 6.71 -10.41 -11.75
CA THR A 29 6.41 -10.06 -13.13
C THR A 29 6.52 -8.54 -13.27
N VAL A 30 7.37 -8.08 -14.19
CA VAL A 30 7.63 -6.68 -14.46
C VAL A 30 7.06 -6.33 -15.82
N GLN A 31 6.16 -5.35 -15.87
CA GLN A 31 5.60 -4.80 -17.10
C GLN A 31 6.08 -3.36 -17.28
N ILE A 32 6.72 -3.07 -18.42
CA ILE A 32 7.24 -1.73 -18.74
C ILE A 32 6.18 -0.96 -19.52
N THR A 33 5.73 0.18 -19.00
CA THR A 33 4.72 1.03 -19.65
C THR A 33 5.26 2.43 -19.92
N PRO A 34 4.58 3.28 -20.71
CA PRO A 34 4.97 4.69 -20.90
C PRO A 34 4.88 5.53 -19.62
N ASP A 35 4.09 5.09 -18.63
CA ASP A 35 3.84 5.82 -17.39
C ASP A 35 4.67 5.32 -16.21
N GLY A 36 5.28 4.15 -16.32
CA GLY A 36 6.10 3.57 -15.28
C GLY A 36 6.29 2.07 -15.37
N LEU A 37 6.94 1.50 -14.36
CA LEU A 37 7.15 0.07 -14.22
C LEU A 37 6.11 -0.54 -13.28
N ARG A 38 5.37 -1.54 -13.73
CA ARG A 38 4.46 -2.29 -12.85
C ARG A 38 5.12 -3.58 -12.41
N PHE A 39 5.23 -3.78 -11.11
CA PHE A 39 5.69 -5.03 -10.50
C PHE A 39 4.47 -5.75 -9.92
N SER A 40 4.32 -7.03 -10.28
CA SER A 40 3.30 -7.92 -9.74
C SER A 40 3.95 -9.15 -9.13
N VAL A 41 3.44 -9.57 -7.99
CA VAL A 41 3.79 -10.82 -7.32
C VAL A 41 2.52 -11.56 -6.97
N GLU A 42 2.53 -12.87 -7.12
CA GLU A 42 1.37 -13.72 -6.83
C GLU A 42 1.81 -14.95 -6.06
N GLU A 43 0.91 -15.47 -5.21
CA GLU A 43 1.06 -16.78 -4.63
C GLU A 43 -0.27 -17.54 -4.65
N GLY A 44 -0.27 -18.70 -5.32
CA GLY A 44 -1.38 -19.64 -5.32
C GLY A 44 -2.70 -19.10 -5.87
N ARG A 45 -2.70 -18.05 -6.71
CA ARG A 45 -3.91 -17.36 -7.22
C ARG A 45 -4.86 -16.83 -6.15
N VAL A 46 -4.40 -16.74 -4.91
CA VAL A 46 -5.20 -16.32 -3.74
C VAL A 46 -4.74 -15.00 -3.14
N ILE A 47 -3.49 -14.60 -3.39
CA ILE A 47 -2.94 -13.29 -3.06
C ILE A 47 -2.18 -12.73 -4.25
N GLN A 48 -2.40 -11.44 -4.51
CA GLN A 48 -1.62 -10.67 -5.47
C GLN A 48 -1.15 -9.36 -4.84
N GLY A 49 0.13 -9.03 -4.98
CA GLY A 49 0.73 -7.76 -4.59
C GLY A 49 1.21 -6.98 -5.80
N LEU A 50 0.89 -5.70 -5.87
CA LEU A 50 1.21 -4.84 -7.00
C LEU A 50 1.89 -3.56 -6.51
N ALA A 51 3.05 -3.24 -7.08
CA ALA A 51 3.75 -1.99 -6.84
C ALA A 51 3.94 -1.25 -8.17
N PHE A 52 3.61 0.04 -8.19
CA PHE A 52 3.74 0.88 -9.38
C PHE A 52 4.88 1.90 -9.26
N LEU A 53 5.89 1.63 -10.08
CA LEU A 53 7.06 2.39 -10.50
C LEU A 53 6.77 3.69 -11.27
N ASP A 54 6.06 4.69 -10.75
CA ASP A 54 5.69 5.87 -11.56
C ASP A 54 6.92 6.55 -12.19
N LYS A 55 6.81 6.98 -13.46
CA LYS A 55 7.92 7.63 -14.20
C LYS A 55 8.46 8.86 -13.49
N SER A 56 7.68 9.52 -12.63
CA SER A 56 8.12 10.65 -11.80
C SER A 56 9.16 10.26 -10.74
N LEU A 57 9.31 8.98 -10.39
CA LEU A 57 10.39 8.50 -9.51
C LEU A 57 11.76 8.48 -10.21
N PHE A 58 11.79 8.79 -11.51
CA PHE A 58 12.98 8.79 -12.34
C PHE A 58 13.29 10.22 -12.83
N THR A 59 14.54 10.63 -12.70
CA THR A 59 15.08 11.84 -13.33
C THR A 59 15.10 11.74 -14.85
N SER A 60 15.17 10.51 -15.39
CA SER A 60 15.07 10.20 -16.81
C SER A 60 14.33 8.88 -16.97
N TYR A 61 13.35 8.84 -17.88
CA TYR A 61 12.58 7.64 -18.19
C TYR A 61 12.43 7.55 -19.71
N THR A 62 13.04 6.53 -20.31
CA THR A 62 13.01 6.28 -21.74
C THR A 62 12.46 4.89 -21.97
N PHE A 63 11.36 4.81 -22.73
CA PHE A 63 10.74 3.57 -23.14
C PHE A 63 10.54 3.58 -24.66
N ASN A 64 11.13 2.61 -25.33
CA ASN A 64 11.14 2.46 -26.77
C ASN A 64 10.29 1.22 -27.13
N PRO A 65 8.97 1.38 -27.40
CA PRO A 65 8.12 0.26 -27.74
C PRO A 65 8.61 -0.39 -29.04
N SER A 66 8.74 -1.71 -29.04
CA SER A 66 9.12 -2.45 -30.24
C SER A 66 7.99 -2.37 -31.26
N THR A 67 8.25 -1.77 -32.43
CA THR A 67 7.26 -1.51 -33.50
C THR A 67 6.80 -2.77 -34.26
N ASN A 68 6.96 -3.97 -33.71
CA ASN A 68 6.84 -5.24 -34.46
C ASN A 68 5.55 -6.04 -34.20
N SER A 69 4.51 -5.46 -33.60
CA SER A 69 3.16 -6.02 -33.75
C SER A 69 2.65 -5.62 -35.14
N GLU A 70 2.75 -6.52 -36.12
CA GLU A 70 2.14 -6.34 -37.43
C GLU A 70 0.67 -5.93 -37.28
N PRO A 71 0.17 -4.95 -38.07
CA PRO A 71 -1.24 -4.65 -38.11
C PRO A 71 -1.96 -5.83 -38.78
N ASN A 72 -2.44 -6.78 -37.99
CA ASN A 72 -3.30 -7.83 -38.52
C ASN A 72 -4.62 -7.16 -38.93
N ASN A 73 -4.75 -6.99 -40.24
CA ASN A 73 -5.85 -6.37 -40.92
C ASN A 73 -7.07 -7.31 -40.81
N GLN A 74 -7.86 -7.20 -39.74
CA GLN A 74 -9.20 -7.79 -39.68
C GLN A 74 -10.21 -6.75 -39.16
N ASN A 75 -11.07 -6.33 -40.11
CA ASN A 75 -12.30 -5.58 -39.90
C ASN A 75 -13.11 -6.09 -38.70
N GLY A 76 -13.55 -5.18 -37.83
CA GLY A 76 -14.52 -5.47 -36.79
C GLY A 76 -14.83 -4.28 -35.87
N THR A 77 -15.66 -3.35 -36.37
CA THR A 77 -16.65 -2.50 -35.65
C THR A 77 -16.43 -2.14 -34.17
N SER A 78 -16.24 -0.83 -33.95
CA SER A 78 -16.90 0.08 -32.99
C SER A 78 -17.05 -0.29 -31.49
N GLN A 79 -16.60 0.68 -30.67
CA GLN A 79 -17.10 1.04 -29.33
C GLN A 79 -16.92 0.01 -28.20
N ASP A 80 -15.96 0.29 -27.31
CA ASP A 80 -16.26 0.49 -25.89
C ASP A 80 -15.06 1.15 -25.19
N ASP A 81 -15.26 2.38 -24.72
CA ASP A 81 -14.40 3.04 -23.75
C ASP A 81 -14.57 2.33 -22.39
N ASN A 82 -13.75 1.33 -22.13
CA ASN A 82 -13.69 0.64 -20.84
C ASN A 82 -12.23 0.56 -20.37
N GLU A 83 -11.79 1.55 -19.58
CA GLU A 83 -10.50 1.59 -18.85
C GLU A 83 -10.44 0.53 -17.72
N SER A 84 -10.59 -0.74 -18.07
CA SER A 84 -10.50 -1.86 -17.11
C SER A 84 -9.81 -3.10 -17.67
N SER A 85 -8.86 -2.92 -18.59
CA SER A 85 -7.94 -3.99 -19.01
C SER A 85 -6.54 -3.40 -19.27
N GLN A 86 -5.67 -3.38 -18.26
CA GLN A 86 -4.24 -3.03 -18.41
C GLN A 86 -3.42 -4.14 -19.11
N ASN A 87 -4.02 -4.87 -20.05
CA ASN A 87 -3.34 -5.81 -20.93
C ASN A 87 -3.11 -5.18 -22.31
N GLY A 88 -2.47 -4.00 -22.33
CA GLY A 88 -1.81 -3.53 -23.56
C GLY A 88 -0.61 -4.43 -23.89
N PRO A 89 -0.13 -4.47 -25.16
CA PRO A 89 1.02 -5.27 -25.58
C PRO A 89 2.32 -4.60 -25.13
N TYR A 90 2.46 -4.41 -23.82
CA TYR A 90 3.65 -3.87 -23.20
C TYR A 90 4.59 -5.01 -22.85
N PRO A 91 5.91 -4.83 -23.07
CA PRO A 91 6.87 -5.88 -22.80
C PRO A 91 6.87 -6.19 -21.30
N HIS A 92 6.73 -7.47 -21.00
CA HIS A 92 6.79 -8.02 -19.65
C HIS A 92 7.83 -9.14 -19.56
N PHE A 93 8.40 -9.30 -18.39
CA PHE A 93 9.32 -10.38 -18.07
C PHE A 93 9.26 -10.69 -16.57
N VAL A 94 9.67 -11.89 -16.19
CA VAL A 94 9.80 -12.29 -14.80
C VAL A 94 11.25 -12.12 -14.37
N VAL A 95 11.48 -11.65 -13.14
CA VAL A 95 12.81 -11.47 -12.55
C VAL A 95 12.80 -11.82 -11.06
N SER A 96 13.97 -12.14 -10.50
CA SER A 96 14.11 -12.36 -9.05
C SER A 96 13.93 -11.04 -8.29
N LEU A 97 12.78 -10.90 -7.60
CA LEU A 97 12.50 -9.75 -6.75
C LEU A 97 13.48 -9.69 -5.57
N SER A 98 13.85 -10.84 -5.00
CA SER A 98 14.84 -10.90 -3.91
C SER A 98 16.19 -10.32 -4.36
N ALA A 99 16.65 -10.67 -5.56
CA ALA A 99 17.91 -10.16 -6.09
C ALA A 99 17.83 -8.66 -6.43
N ILE A 100 16.68 -8.15 -6.89
CA ILE A 100 16.45 -6.70 -7.04
C ILE A 100 16.55 -6.01 -5.68
N LEU A 101 15.86 -6.52 -4.65
CA LEU A 101 15.88 -5.94 -3.31
C LEU A 101 17.28 -5.95 -2.70
N GLU A 102 18.04 -7.04 -2.86
CA GLU A 102 19.45 -7.13 -2.44
C GLU A 102 20.33 -6.14 -3.20
N THR A 103 20.15 -6.01 -4.51
CA THR A 103 20.89 -5.04 -5.33
C THR A 103 20.61 -3.60 -4.89
N LEU A 104 19.35 -3.26 -4.64
CA LEU A 104 18.98 -1.94 -4.15
C LEU A 104 19.47 -1.67 -2.72
N LYS A 105 19.64 -2.72 -1.89
CA LYS A 105 20.26 -2.67 -0.56
C LYS A 105 21.78 -2.51 -0.56
N ILE A 106 22.46 -2.66 -1.70
CA ILE A 106 23.90 -2.35 -1.79
C ILE A 106 24.13 -0.87 -1.47
N PHE A 107 23.12 -0.03 -1.71
CA PHE A 107 23.07 1.32 -1.18
C PHE A 107 23.03 1.32 0.35
N GLY A 108 23.74 2.23 1.01
CA GLY A 108 23.81 2.38 2.47
C GLY A 108 22.50 2.77 3.16
N ILE A 109 21.39 2.10 2.86
CA ILE A 109 20.08 2.24 3.52
C ILE A 109 20.21 1.99 5.04
N ASN A 110 21.23 1.23 5.47
CA ASN A 110 21.53 1.05 6.89
C ASN A 110 22.00 2.34 7.60
N GLU A 111 22.65 3.30 6.92
CA GLU A 111 23.14 4.54 7.57
C GLU A 111 22.00 5.48 7.99
N LEU A 112 20.86 5.47 7.30
CA LEU A 112 19.71 6.32 7.66
C LEU A 112 19.02 5.86 8.95
N SER A 113 19.16 4.58 9.30
CA SER A 113 18.54 3.99 10.50
C SER A 113 19.25 4.30 11.82
N GLU A 114 20.51 4.76 11.79
CA GLU A 114 21.30 5.03 13.00
C GLU A 114 21.19 6.48 13.52
N SER A 115 20.42 7.34 12.86
CA SER A 115 20.33 8.76 13.21
C SER A 115 19.44 9.08 14.43
N ASN A 116 18.81 8.08 15.06
CA ASN A 116 17.85 8.27 16.16
C ASN A 116 18.31 7.76 17.54
N ARG A 117 19.62 7.61 17.78
CA ARG A 117 20.11 7.42 19.16
C ARG A 117 20.08 8.77 19.91
N PRO A 118 19.34 8.89 21.02
CA PRO A 118 19.40 10.08 21.84
C PRO A 118 20.84 10.26 22.36
N ARG A 119 21.36 11.47 22.21
CA ARG A 119 22.69 11.88 22.64
C ARG A 119 22.73 11.83 24.17
N ASP A 120 23.25 10.74 24.74
CA ASP A 120 23.54 10.67 26.17
C ASP A 120 24.60 11.72 26.51
N THR A 121 24.18 12.75 27.23
CA THR A 121 25.06 13.76 27.81
C THR A 121 25.71 13.19 29.06
N SER A 122 26.93 12.66 28.96
CA SER A 122 27.86 12.71 30.09
C SER A 122 29.34 12.51 29.70
N ILE A 123 30.17 13.31 30.37
CA ILE A 123 31.61 13.16 30.63
C ILE A 123 32.59 13.87 29.69
N THR A 124 33.20 14.88 30.30
CA THR A 124 34.43 15.61 29.96
C THR A 124 35.64 14.68 29.77
N GLN A 125 36.34 14.79 28.64
CA GLN A 125 37.78 14.51 28.60
C GLN A 125 38.49 15.27 27.48
N THR A 126 39.55 15.94 27.89
CA THR A 126 40.51 16.73 27.12
C THR A 126 41.37 15.86 26.19
N GLY A 127 41.49 16.24 24.92
CA GLY A 127 42.55 15.73 24.05
C GLY A 127 42.19 15.73 22.57
N ILE A 128 42.88 16.59 21.79
CA ILE A 128 43.06 16.55 20.34
C ILE A 128 41.76 16.42 19.53
N ALA A 129 41.28 17.56 19.03
CA ALA A 129 40.26 17.59 18.00
C ALA A 129 40.80 16.96 16.70
N SER A 130 40.73 15.63 16.59
CA SER A 130 40.56 14.98 15.30
C SER A 130 39.13 15.29 14.87
N SER A 131 38.97 16.48 14.31
CA SER A 131 37.86 16.82 13.43
C SER A 131 37.68 15.65 12.45
N SER A 132 36.69 14.79 12.72
CA SER A 132 36.28 13.75 11.79
C SER A 132 35.58 14.44 10.63
N ALA A 133 36.39 14.98 9.71
CA ALA A 133 35.98 15.56 8.45
C ALA A 133 35.27 14.56 7.51
N PHE A 134 35.12 13.29 7.95
CA PHE A 134 34.35 12.24 7.29
C PHE A 134 32.87 12.17 7.73
N ASN A 135 32.45 12.94 8.74
CA ASN A 135 31.03 13.02 9.18
C ASN A 135 30.31 14.27 8.64
N ALA A 136 30.90 14.96 7.66
CA ALA A 136 30.16 15.99 6.93
C ALA A 136 29.04 15.31 6.11
N PRO A 137 27.79 15.79 6.17
CA PRO A 137 26.71 15.20 5.38
C PRO A 137 27.04 15.44 3.92
N ALA A 138 27.39 14.37 3.20
CA ALA A 138 27.28 14.16 1.76
C ALA A 138 26.96 15.41 0.91
N LEU A 139 27.86 16.40 0.90
CA LEU A 139 27.75 17.53 -0.01
C LEU A 139 28.07 16.98 -1.40
N LEU A 140 27.02 16.84 -2.23
CA LEU A 140 27.08 16.57 -3.67
C LEU A 140 27.61 15.19 -4.08
N MET A 141 27.24 14.11 -3.38
CA MET A 141 27.40 12.78 -3.98
C MET A 141 26.30 12.60 -5.04
N ASP A 142 26.69 12.58 -6.32
CA ASP A 142 25.84 12.18 -7.44
C ASP A 142 25.44 10.72 -7.28
N ARG A 143 24.42 10.49 -6.45
CA ARG A 143 23.81 9.19 -6.20
C ARG A 143 22.83 8.92 -7.33
N SER A 144 23.05 7.86 -8.07
CA SER A 144 22.14 7.47 -9.16
C SER A 144 21.96 5.96 -9.21
N CYS A 145 20.74 5.55 -9.52
CA CYS A 145 20.34 4.18 -9.76
C CYS A 145 19.72 4.13 -11.17
N THR A 146 20.38 3.42 -12.07
CA THR A 146 19.94 3.21 -13.45
C THR A 146 19.40 1.80 -13.61
N LEU A 147 18.15 1.69 -13.99
CA LEU A 147 17.51 0.45 -14.45
C LEU A 147 17.53 0.44 -15.97
N GLN A 148 18.02 -0.64 -16.58
CA GLN A 148 18.11 -0.75 -18.04
C GLN A 148 17.71 -2.16 -18.49
N TYR A 149 16.90 -2.21 -19.55
CA TYR A 149 16.51 -3.44 -20.21
C TYR A 149 16.69 -3.27 -21.72
N ALA A 150 17.65 -3.99 -22.30
CA ALA A 150 18.11 -3.73 -23.65
C ALA A 150 17.08 -4.16 -24.72
N GLN A 151 16.54 -5.37 -24.60
CA GLN A 151 15.59 -5.97 -25.54
C GLN A 151 14.89 -7.16 -24.86
N HIS A 152 13.86 -7.71 -25.50
CA HIS A 152 13.19 -8.91 -25.01
C HIS A 152 14.20 -10.07 -24.78
N GLY A 153 14.15 -10.69 -23.59
CA GLY A 153 15.06 -11.79 -23.20
C GLY A 153 16.46 -11.34 -22.75
N ALA A 154 16.78 -10.04 -22.76
CA ALA A 154 18.01 -9.53 -22.17
C ALA A 154 17.94 -9.55 -20.63
N PRO A 155 19.08 -9.57 -19.92
CA PRO A 155 19.06 -9.33 -18.47
C PRO A 155 18.56 -7.91 -18.14
N LEU A 156 17.98 -7.77 -16.94
CA LEU A 156 17.72 -6.47 -16.33
C LEU A 156 19.03 -5.98 -15.69
N SER A 157 19.61 -4.93 -16.24
CA SER A 157 20.79 -4.27 -15.68
C SER A 157 20.37 -3.24 -14.63
N ILE A 158 20.86 -3.37 -13.41
CA ILE A 158 20.77 -2.35 -12.36
C ILE A 158 22.17 -1.81 -12.10
N THR A 159 22.37 -0.53 -12.38
CA THR A 159 23.63 0.17 -12.16
C THR A 159 23.47 1.23 -11.09
N ILE A 160 24.26 1.13 -10.04
CA ILE A 160 24.28 2.07 -8.92
C ILE A 160 25.61 2.82 -8.94
N THR A 161 25.56 4.14 -8.89
CA THR A 161 26.75 5.00 -8.82
C THR A 161 26.69 5.84 -7.54
N GLU A 162 27.76 5.81 -6.75
CA GLU A 162 27.92 6.57 -5.52
C GLU A 162 29.40 6.88 -5.27
N ALA A 163 29.73 8.13 -4.90
CA ALA A 163 31.09 8.55 -4.54
C ALA A 163 32.17 8.20 -5.60
N GLY A 164 31.80 8.14 -6.88
CA GLY A 164 32.69 7.70 -7.96
C GLY A 164 32.86 6.18 -8.10
N VAL A 165 32.23 5.38 -7.24
CA VAL A 165 32.14 3.92 -7.34
C VAL A 165 30.89 3.56 -8.14
N LYS A 166 31.05 2.69 -9.14
CA LYS A 166 29.96 2.18 -9.97
C LYS A 166 29.84 0.67 -9.78
N THR A 167 28.66 0.21 -9.37
CA THR A 167 28.31 -1.21 -9.25
C THR A 167 27.23 -1.53 -10.26
N THR A 168 27.46 -2.53 -11.11
CA THR A 168 26.48 -2.99 -12.11
C THR A 168 26.12 -4.44 -11.84
N CYS A 169 24.84 -4.72 -11.71
CA CYS A 169 24.27 -6.05 -11.50
C CYS A 169 23.40 -6.42 -12.69
N GLU A 170 23.64 -7.59 -13.28
CA GLU A 170 22.88 -8.13 -14.41
C GLU A 170 21.98 -9.25 -13.90
N LEU A 171 20.67 -9.02 -13.90
CA LEU A 171 19.67 -9.95 -13.38
C LEU A 171 19.02 -10.71 -14.53
N VAL A 172 19.07 -12.05 -14.47
CA VAL A 172 18.44 -12.91 -15.47
C VAL A 172 16.92 -12.68 -15.48
N THR A 173 16.37 -12.51 -16.68
CA THR A 173 14.94 -12.41 -16.93
C THR A 173 14.40 -13.73 -17.49
N TYR A 174 13.12 -13.98 -17.23
CA TYR A 174 12.41 -15.18 -17.67
C TYR A 174 11.12 -14.77 -18.40
N GLU A 175 10.63 -15.66 -19.24
CA GLU A 175 9.32 -15.52 -19.87
C GLU A 175 8.21 -15.72 -18.82
N PRO A 176 7.17 -14.86 -18.79
CA PRO A 176 6.04 -15.03 -17.88
C PRO A 176 5.15 -16.21 -18.31
N ASP A 177 4.41 -16.74 -17.35
CA ASP A 177 3.40 -17.78 -17.61
C ASP A 177 2.16 -17.14 -18.24
N GLU A 178 1.73 -17.62 -19.41
CA GLU A 178 0.54 -17.12 -20.11
C GLU A 178 -0.76 -17.30 -19.29
N ASN A 179 -0.75 -18.17 -18.28
CA ASN A 179 -1.89 -18.44 -17.40
C ASN A 179 -1.91 -17.57 -16.15
N GLU A 180 -0.97 -16.64 -15.97
CA GLU A 180 -0.94 -15.70 -14.84
C GLU A 180 -1.93 -14.56 -15.12
N ALA A 181 -3.11 -14.64 -14.51
CA ALA A 181 -4.16 -13.63 -14.64
C ALA A 181 -4.35 -12.90 -13.31
N ASP A 182 -4.48 -11.57 -13.38
CA ASP A 182 -4.76 -10.76 -12.20
C ASP A 182 -6.03 -11.21 -11.49
N ILE A 183 -6.01 -11.23 -10.15
CA ILE A 183 -7.22 -11.46 -9.34
C ILE A 183 -8.24 -10.36 -9.68
N PRO A 184 -9.41 -10.68 -10.24
CA PRO A 184 -10.36 -9.67 -10.71
C PRO A 184 -11.04 -9.00 -9.51
N LEU A 185 -11.03 -7.67 -9.50
CA LEU A 185 -11.80 -6.87 -8.54
C LEU A 185 -12.94 -6.18 -9.31
N GLN A 186 -14.19 -6.49 -8.96
CA GLN A 186 -15.36 -5.90 -9.61
C GLN A 186 -15.59 -4.46 -9.14
N ARG A 187 -15.02 -3.49 -9.88
CA ARG A 187 -15.03 -2.06 -9.50
C ARG A 187 -16.43 -1.45 -9.45
N ASP A 188 -17.33 -1.93 -10.29
CA ASP A 188 -18.75 -1.58 -10.35
C ASP A 188 -19.58 -2.23 -9.22
N ALA A 189 -19.08 -3.33 -8.65
CA ALA A 189 -19.73 -4.08 -7.59
C ALA A 189 -19.03 -3.95 -6.22
N ILE A 190 -18.40 -2.81 -5.94
CA ILE A 190 -17.80 -2.52 -4.62
C ILE A 190 -18.90 -2.26 -3.59
N ILE A 191 -18.98 -3.13 -2.59
CA ILE A 191 -20.00 -3.09 -1.53
C ILE A 191 -19.46 -2.52 -0.21
N MET A 192 -18.13 -2.44 -0.09
CA MET A 192 -17.42 -1.91 1.07
C MET A 192 -16.25 -1.04 0.61
N LYS A 193 -16.14 0.16 1.19
CA LYS A 193 -14.97 1.03 1.10
C LYS A 193 -14.72 1.71 2.44
N ILE A 194 -13.59 1.38 3.05
CA ILE A 194 -13.13 1.94 4.32
C ILE A 194 -11.76 2.58 4.08
N ILE A 195 -11.58 3.84 4.50
CA ILE A 195 -10.27 4.51 4.48
C ILE A 195 -9.90 4.86 5.91
N MET A 196 -8.69 4.50 6.32
CA MET A 196 -8.16 4.78 7.65
C MET A 196 -6.64 4.95 7.61
N ARG A 197 -6.03 5.42 8.70
CA ARG A 197 -4.57 5.40 8.83
C ARG A 197 -4.08 3.95 8.84
N SER A 198 -3.04 3.68 8.06
CA SER A 198 -2.54 2.31 7.87
C SER A 198 -2.03 1.68 9.17
N VAL A 199 -1.47 2.49 10.07
CA VAL A 199 -0.99 2.05 11.39
C VAL A 199 -2.07 1.36 12.24
N TRP A 200 -3.34 1.79 12.13
CA TRP A 200 -4.43 1.17 12.88
C TRP A 200 -4.73 -0.25 12.39
N LEU A 201 -4.71 -0.46 11.07
CA LEU A 201 -4.84 -1.79 10.48
C LEU A 201 -3.62 -2.66 10.84
N HIS A 202 -2.41 -2.10 10.73
CA HIS A 202 -1.18 -2.80 11.09
C HIS A 202 -1.22 -3.31 12.54
N ASN A 203 -1.58 -2.44 13.49
CA ASN A 203 -1.63 -2.79 14.90
C ASN A 203 -2.69 -3.85 15.18
N ALA A 204 -3.88 -3.74 14.57
CA ALA A 204 -4.92 -4.75 14.72
C ALA A 204 -4.49 -6.12 14.20
N ILE A 205 -3.86 -6.18 13.03
CA ILE A 205 -3.34 -7.44 12.47
C ILE A 205 -2.20 -8.00 13.32
N ALA A 206 -1.28 -7.15 13.80
CA ALA A 206 -0.18 -7.58 14.66
C ALA A 206 -0.67 -8.09 16.04
N GLU A 207 -1.70 -7.47 16.58
CA GLU A 207 -2.36 -7.92 17.81
C GLU A 207 -3.01 -9.29 17.61
N LEU A 208 -3.76 -9.48 16.52
CA LEU A 208 -4.37 -10.77 16.19
C LEU A 208 -3.32 -11.86 15.93
N ASP A 209 -2.19 -11.54 15.29
CA ASP A 209 -1.10 -12.49 14.99
C ASP A 209 -0.50 -13.11 16.27
N SER A 210 -0.61 -12.43 17.41
CA SER A 210 -0.15 -12.97 18.71
C SER A 210 -0.91 -14.22 19.15
N SER A 211 -2.13 -14.43 18.63
CA SER A 211 -2.96 -15.63 18.86
C SER A 211 -2.75 -16.73 17.82
N THR A 212 -1.80 -16.55 16.88
CA THR A 212 -1.51 -17.49 15.78
C THR A 212 -2.75 -17.99 15.03
N PRO A 213 -3.67 -17.11 14.58
CA PRO A 213 -4.88 -17.53 13.89
C PRO A 213 -4.58 -18.03 12.48
N THR A 214 -5.41 -18.94 11.97
CA THR A 214 -5.37 -19.41 10.58
C THR A 214 -6.31 -18.60 9.69
N ILE A 215 -7.40 -18.09 10.25
CA ILE A 215 -8.46 -17.36 9.56
C ILE A 215 -8.56 -15.93 10.09
N LEU A 216 -8.63 -14.96 9.19
CA LEU A 216 -9.07 -13.58 9.48
C LEU A 216 -10.52 -13.41 9.03
N LYS A 217 -11.41 -13.10 9.96
CA LYS A 217 -12.80 -12.72 9.68
C LYS A 217 -12.92 -11.20 9.68
N LEU A 218 -13.39 -10.65 8.58
CA LEU A 218 -13.72 -9.23 8.44
C LEU A 218 -15.23 -9.05 8.58
N SER A 219 -15.65 -8.15 9.46
CA SER A 219 -17.06 -7.81 9.69
C SER A 219 -17.28 -6.30 9.55
N ALA A 220 -18.26 -5.91 8.73
CA ALA A 220 -18.60 -4.50 8.54
C ALA A 220 -20.11 -4.26 8.42
N CYS A 221 -20.64 -3.24 9.11
CA CYS A 221 -22.04 -2.84 9.06
C CYS A 221 -22.17 -1.32 9.17
N ALA A 222 -23.01 -0.70 8.34
CA ALA A 222 -23.27 0.76 8.40
C ALA A 222 -24.34 1.16 9.44
N LYS A 223 -25.10 0.20 9.97
CA LYS A 223 -26.31 0.47 10.75
C LYS A 223 -26.23 0.00 12.20
N GLN A 224 -25.37 -0.97 12.50
CA GLN A 224 -25.34 -1.67 13.78
C GLN A 224 -23.90 -1.94 14.23
N GLU A 225 -23.65 -1.81 15.53
CA GLU A 225 -22.38 -2.20 16.13
C GLU A 225 -22.20 -3.73 16.15
N PRO A 226 -20.96 -4.23 16.10
CA PRO A 226 -19.74 -3.49 15.79
C PRO A 226 -19.75 -2.99 14.33
N TYR A 227 -19.37 -1.74 14.09
CA TYR A 227 -19.40 -1.14 12.74
C TYR A 227 -18.31 -1.72 11.85
N PHE A 228 -17.10 -1.89 12.38
CA PHE A 228 -16.00 -2.55 11.71
C PHE A 228 -15.22 -3.37 12.73
N ALA A 229 -15.03 -4.65 12.45
CA ALA A 229 -14.30 -5.57 13.31
C ALA A 229 -13.46 -6.54 12.49
N LEU A 230 -12.32 -6.93 13.07
CA LEU A 230 -11.44 -7.96 12.56
C LEU A 230 -11.29 -9.03 13.64
N SER A 231 -11.58 -10.28 13.33
CA SER A 231 -11.41 -11.41 14.25
C SER A 231 -10.37 -12.40 13.71
N GLY A 232 -9.46 -12.84 14.57
CA GLY A 232 -8.58 -13.99 14.33
C GLY A 232 -9.19 -15.25 14.90
N ALA A 233 -9.36 -16.28 14.07
CA ALA A 233 -9.94 -17.57 14.44
C ALA A 233 -9.11 -18.75 13.89
N GLY A 234 -9.43 -19.97 14.34
CA GLY A 234 -8.81 -21.21 13.87
C GLY A 234 -7.35 -21.39 14.30
N GLY A 235 -6.92 -20.72 15.36
CA GLY A 235 -5.65 -21.01 16.04
C GLY A 235 -5.88 -21.90 17.29
N PRO A 236 -4.81 -22.32 17.98
CA PRO A 236 -4.92 -23.11 19.22
C PRO A 236 -5.52 -22.31 20.39
N PHE A 237 -5.54 -20.98 20.26
CA PHE A 237 -6.16 -20.08 21.23
C PHE A 237 -7.58 -19.71 20.81
N SER A 238 -8.38 -19.21 21.77
CA SER A 238 -9.74 -18.73 21.48
C SER A 238 -9.76 -17.62 20.43
N GLU A 239 -10.91 -17.45 19.77
CA GLU A 239 -11.15 -16.33 18.86
C GLU A 239 -10.87 -15.00 19.55
N SER A 240 -10.11 -14.13 18.87
CA SER A 240 -9.77 -12.79 19.34
C SER A 240 -10.29 -11.76 18.35
N THR A 241 -10.87 -10.65 18.84
CA THR A 241 -11.54 -9.65 17.99
C THR A 241 -11.06 -8.24 18.33
N VAL A 242 -10.69 -7.49 17.30
CA VAL A 242 -10.40 -6.06 17.35
C VAL A 242 -11.57 -5.29 16.74
N GLU A 243 -12.24 -4.48 17.54
CA GLU A 243 -13.37 -3.65 17.11
C GLU A 243 -12.97 -2.18 16.97
N PHE A 244 -13.37 -1.56 15.87
CA PHE A 244 -13.17 -0.14 15.64
C PHE A 244 -14.49 0.59 15.93
N SER A 245 -14.53 1.26 17.08
CA SER A 245 -15.73 1.91 17.61
C SER A 245 -15.86 3.38 17.23
N VAL A 246 -17.06 3.93 17.45
CA VAL A 246 -17.32 5.37 17.40
C VAL A 246 -17.07 5.95 18.78
N ASP A 247 -16.23 6.98 18.89
CA ASP A 247 -16.02 7.67 20.17
C ASP A 247 -17.32 8.39 20.56
N GLN A 248 -17.90 8.03 21.69
CA GLN A 248 -19.00 8.76 22.32
C GLN A 248 -18.49 10.02 23.03
N ASN A 249 -17.75 10.89 22.34
CA ASN A 249 -17.22 12.09 22.98
C ASN A 249 -18.25 13.25 22.95
N ASN A 250 -19.40 13.06 23.62
CA ASN A 250 -20.33 14.16 23.90
C ASN A 250 -21.13 14.09 25.23
N GLU A 251 -20.72 13.30 26.24
CA GLU A 251 -21.41 13.32 27.56
C GLU A 251 -20.48 13.34 28.78
N ILE A 252 -19.44 14.19 28.78
CA ILE A 252 -18.79 14.60 30.04
C ILE A 252 -18.72 16.13 30.11
N ALA A 253 -19.90 16.73 30.22
CA ALA A 253 -20.09 18.06 30.80
C ALA A 253 -21.41 18.05 31.58
N GLY A 254 -21.41 17.48 32.78
CA GLY A 254 -22.62 17.34 33.58
C GLY A 254 -22.41 16.77 34.97
N GLY A 255 -21.58 17.42 35.79
CA GLY A 255 -21.41 17.08 37.20
C GLY A 255 -21.54 18.31 38.09
N ALA A 256 -22.63 18.34 38.89
CA ALA A 256 -22.95 19.20 40.04
C ALA A 256 -23.59 20.58 39.76
N GLY A 257 -24.90 20.68 40.04
CA GLY A 257 -25.59 21.96 40.21
C GLY A 257 -27.12 21.85 40.23
N HIS A 258 -27.68 21.68 41.42
CA HIS A 258 -29.11 21.61 41.75
C HIS A 258 -29.87 22.89 41.32
N GLY A 259 -30.99 22.78 40.59
CA GLY A 259 -31.86 23.93 40.33
C GLY A 259 -32.92 23.72 39.24
N THR A 260 -34.17 23.97 39.60
CA THR A 260 -35.41 23.85 38.83
C THR A 260 -35.54 24.74 37.58
N THR A 261 -36.44 24.34 36.69
CA THR A 261 -37.20 25.10 35.66
C THR A 261 -36.56 25.50 34.32
N GLN A 262 -37.24 25.05 33.26
CA GLN A 262 -37.33 25.57 31.88
C GLN A 262 -36.16 25.34 30.90
N SER A 263 -36.49 24.55 29.89
CA SER A 263 -35.82 24.38 28.60
C SER A 263 -35.51 25.72 27.92
N GLN A 264 -34.23 26.02 27.70
CA GLN A 264 -33.79 26.99 26.71
C GLN A 264 -32.82 26.34 25.72
N MET A 265 -33.29 26.16 24.48
CA MET A 265 -32.45 25.87 23.33
C MET A 265 -31.55 27.08 23.08
N HIS A 266 -30.23 26.90 23.15
CA HIS A 266 -29.27 27.95 22.77
C HIS A 266 -29.28 28.10 21.24
N LYS A 267 -30.15 28.97 20.72
CA LYS A 267 -30.07 29.50 19.35
C LYS A 267 -29.00 30.58 19.33
N VAL A 268 -27.92 30.37 18.57
CA VAL A 268 -26.98 31.43 18.23
C VAL A 268 -27.69 32.34 17.22
N LEU A 269 -28.01 33.56 17.64
CA LEU A 269 -28.64 34.58 16.81
C LEU A 269 -27.57 35.24 15.94
N PHE A 270 -27.77 35.19 14.62
CA PHE A 270 -27.12 36.08 13.66
C PHE A 270 -28.12 37.18 13.25
N ASP A 271 -27.61 38.38 13.01
CA ASP A 271 -28.33 39.66 12.81
C ASP A 271 -29.19 39.77 11.53
N ASP A 272 -29.58 38.65 10.90
CA ASP A 272 -30.32 38.70 9.61
C ASP A 272 -31.53 37.75 9.55
N GLY A 273 -32.10 37.37 10.69
CA GLY A 273 -33.43 36.74 10.75
C GLY A 273 -33.63 35.38 10.05
N SER A 274 -32.62 34.83 9.36
CA SER A 274 -32.69 33.56 8.66
C SER A 274 -32.15 32.43 9.55
N SER A 275 -32.99 31.45 9.84
CA SER A 275 -32.58 30.21 10.51
C SER A 275 -32.24 29.14 9.46
N ARG A 276 -30.94 28.83 9.31
CA ARG A 276 -30.50 27.63 8.61
C ARG A 276 -30.28 26.51 9.62
N ALA A 277 -30.96 25.39 9.42
CA ALA A 277 -30.68 24.16 10.15
C ALA A 277 -29.22 23.75 9.91
N ARG A 278 -28.46 23.56 11.00
CA ARG A 278 -27.11 23.00 10.96
C ARG A 278 -27.19 21.59 10.35
N ALA A 279 -26.21 21.28 9.51
CA ALA A 279 -26.15 20.11 8.63
C ALA A 279 -26.65 18.80 9.27
N THR A 280 -27.41 18.07 8.45
CA THR A 280 -28.03 16.77 8.68
C THR A 280 -27.05 15.71 9.18
N ARG A 281 -27.43 15.03 10.29
CA ARG A 281 -27.05 13.67 10.72
C ARG A 281 -25.61 13.24 10.38
N ALA A 282 -24.69 13.39 11.33
CA ALA A 282 -23.38 12.74 11.27
C ALA A 282 -23.59 11.24 10.99
N LYS A 283 -23.01 10.72 9.90
CA LYS A 283 -23.03 9.28 9.64
C LYS A 283 -22.25 8.59 10.77
N LEU A 284 -22.87 7.58 11.39
CA LEU A 284 -22.23 6.75 12.41
C LEU A 284 -21.13 5.93 11.71
N ALA A 285 -19.87 6.25 12.01
CA ALA A 285 -18.69 5.63 11.41
C ALA A 285 -17.59 5.56 12.48
N PRO A 286 -16.76 4.49 12.52
CA PRO A 286 -15.67 4.38 13.49
C PRO A 286 -14.75 5.60 13.47
N THR A 287 -14.32 6.10 14.63
CA THR A 287 -13.57 7.38 14.69
C THR A 287 -12.26 7.34 13.91
N VAL A 288 -11.63 6.17 13.85
CA VAL A 288 -10.35 5.98 13.15
C VAL A 288 -10.48 6.00 11.62
N THR A 289 -11.70 6.06 11.09
CA THR A 289 -11.98 6.03 9.65
C THR A 289 -12.19 7.44 9.08
N GLU A 290 -11.51 7.73 7.98
CA GLU A 290 -11.74 8.93 7.16
C GLU A 290 -12.89 8.73 6.17
N THR A 291 -13.09 7.50 5.73
CA THR A 291 -14.22 7.10 4.88
C THR A 291 -14.77 5.79 5.39
N PHE A 292 -16.09 5.72 5.55
CA PHE A 292 -16.78 4.50 5.93
C PHE A 292 -18.05 4.37 5.08
N LEU A 293 -17.94 3.60 4.00
CA LEU A 293 -19.02 3.34 3.05
C LEU A 293 -19.24 1.83 3.01
N VAL A 294 -20.32 1.38 3.64
CA VAL A 294 -20.70 -0.04 3.69
C VAL A 294 -22.14 -0.15 3.21
N SER A 295 -22.33 -0.85 2.11
CA SER A 295 -23.62 -1.00 1.43
C SER A 295 -23.71 -2.39 0.79
N PRO A 296 -23.92 -3.45 1.60
CA PRO A 296 -24.17 -4.78 1.08
C PRO A 296 -25.48 -4.82 0.26
N PRO A 297 -25.56 -5.70 -0.76
CA PRO A 297 -26.81 -5.97 -1.45
C PRO A 297 -27.81 -6.65 -0.51
N SER A 298 -29.11 -6.49 -0.77
CA SER A 298 -30.17 -7.05 0.09
C SER A 298 -30.07 -8.56 0.31
N SER A 299 -29.42 -9.29 -0.61
CA SER A 299 -29.19 -10.74 -0.51
C SER A 299 -28.16 -11.13 0.57
N MET A 300 -27.29 -10.22 1.00
CA MET A 300 -26.21 -10.48 1.98
C MET A 300 -26.60 -10.05 3.40
N GLY A 301 -27.76 -9.43 3.58
CA GLY A 301 -28.18 -8.84 4.85
C GLY A 301 -27.56 -7.46 5.10
N GLU A 302 -27.63 -7.00 6.36
CA GLU A 302 -27.14 -5.66 6.72
C GLU A 302 -25.64 -5.60 7.04
N ARG A 303 -25.04 -6.77 7.30
CA ARG A 303 -23.64 -6.93 7.73
C ARG A 303 -22.88 -7.74 6.69
N ILE A 304 -21.74 -7.22 6.27
CA ILE A 304 -20.76 -7.95 5.46
C ILE A 304 -19.92 -8.79 6.40
N GLN A 305 -19.80 -10.09 6.11
CA GLN A 305 -18.85 -11.00 6.74
C GLN A 305 -18.07 -11.71 5.64
N GLN A 306 -16.74 -11.69 5.73
CA GLN A 306 -15.85 -12.34 4.78
C GLN A 306 -14.64 -12.91 5.53
N SER A 307 -14.23 -14.11 5.15
CA SER A 307 -13.11 -14.83 5.77
C SER A 307 -11.93 -14.91 4.80
N TYR A 308 -10.71 -14.75 5.30
CA TYR A 308 -9.49 -14.83 4.50
C TYR A 308 -8.43 -15.63 5.25
N ARG A 309 -7.49 -16.25 4.53
CA ARG A 309 -6.33 -16.90 5.16
C ARG A 309 -5.48 -15.84 5.86
N PHE A 310 -5.34 -15.93 7.18
CA PHE A 310 -4.63 -14.94 7.99
C PHE A 310 -3.17 -14.80 7.55
N ALA A 311 -2.51 -15.93 7.27
CA ALA A 311 -1.12 -15.96 6.79
C ALA A 311 -0.91 -15.16 5.49
N LEU A 312 -1.93 -15.05 4.62
CA LEU A 312 -1.86 -14.25 3.41
C LEU A 312 -2.00 -12.76 3.72
N ILE A 313 -2.96 -12.37 4.57
CA ILE A 313 -3.13 -10.97 4.98
C ILE A 313 -1.86 -10.44 5.66
N ARG A 314 -1.21 -11.26 6.48
CA ARG A 314 0.06 -10.93 7.13
C ARG A 314 1.18 -10.58 6.15
N LYS A 315 1.15 -11.09 4.91
CA LYS A 315 2.16 -10.74 3.88
C LYS A 315 2.13 -9.26 3.49
N ALA A 316 1.00 -8.59 3.69
CA ALA A 316 0.89 -7.15 3.49
C ALA A 316 1.37 -6.31 4.70
N ALA A 317 1.82 -6.92 5.81
CA ALA A 317 2.24 -6.21 7.02
C ALA A 317 3.33 -5.16 6.76
N ARG A 318 4.29 -5.44 5.86
CA ARG A 318 5.31 -4.46 5.48
C ARG A 318 4.68 -3.23 4.85
N ALA A 319 3.77 -3.41 3.90
CA ALA A 319 3.03 -2.30 3.27
C ALA A 319 2.18 -1.54 4.30
N MET A 320 1.50 -2.27 5.21
CA MET A 320 0.72 -1.66 6.29
C MET A 320 1.59 -0.77 7.19
N SER A 321 2.81 -1.21 7.52
CA SER A 321 3.74 -0.48 8.40
C SER A 321 4.34 0.78 7.78
N VAL A 322 4.57 0.77 6.45
CA VAL A 322 5.24 1.84 5.71
C VAL A 322 4.24 2.91 5.24
N ALA A 323 3.00 2.52 4.96
CA ALA A 323 2.00 3.42 4.40
C ALA A 323 1.39 4.37 5.45
N ASN A 324 0.96 5.54 4.99
CA ASN A 324 0.27 6.52 5.83
C ASN A 324 -1.21 6.16 5.95
N LYS A 325 -1.82 5.75 4.84
CA LYS A 325 -3.25 5.41 4.73
C LYS A 325 -3.45 4.10 3.99
N VAL A 326 -4.57 3.45 4.28
CA VAL A 326 -5.05 2.29 3.56
C VAL A 326 -6.49 2.50 3.14
N SER A 327 -6.81 2.17 1.89
CA SER A 327 -8.17 2.02 1.38
C SER A 327 -8.50 0.54 1.28
N ILE A 328 -9.38 0.08 2.16
CA ILE A 328 -9.89 -1.29 2.24
C ILE A 328 -11.18 -1.36 1.40
N ARG A 329 -11.19 -2.19 0.37
CA ARG A 329 -12.35 -2.38 -0.52
C ARG A 329 -12.73 -3.83 -0.60
N GLY A 330 -14.03 -4.12 -0.50
CA GLY A 330 -14.59 -5.44 -0.75
C GLY A 330 -15.62 -5.37 -1.87
N ASP A 331 -15.53 -6.28 -2.83
CA ASP A 331 -16.55 -6.44 -3.86
C ASP A 331 -17.62 -7.48 -3.48
N ARG A 332 -18.62 -7.64 -4.35
CA ARG A 332 -19.72 -8.58 -4.14
C ARG A 332 -19.28 -10.04 -4.15
N GLN A 333 -18.17 -10.38 -4.80
CA GLN A 333 -17.63 -11.75 -4.81
C GLN A 333 -16.80 -12.05 -3.57
N GLY A 334 -16.54 -11.05 -2.72
CA GLY A 334 -15.73 -11.18 -1.51
C GLY A 334 -14.24 -10.94 -1.76
N VAL A 335 -13.83 -10.50 -2.95
CA VAL A 335 -12.42 -10.14 -3.19
C VAL A 335 -12.09 -8.89 -2.38
N LEU A 336 -11.06 -8.99 -1.56
CA LEU A 336 -10.55 -7.88 -0.75
C LEU A 336 -9.42 -7.19 -1.47
N SER A 337 -9.50 -5.87 -1.60
CA SER A 337 -8.41 -5.02 -2.06
C SER A 337 -7.95 -4.10 -0.93
N LEU A 338 -6.65 -4.14 -0.62
CA LEU A 338 -5.98 -3.21 0.28
C LEU A 338 -5.05 -2.31 -0.54
N GLN A 339 -5.42 -1.05 -0.70
CA GLN A 339 -4.61 -0.06 -1.40
C GLN A 339 -3.90 0.82 -0.38
N PHE A 340 -2.58 0.71 -0.31
CA PHE A 340 -1.70 1.43 0.60
C PHE A 340 -1.15 2.68 -0.06
N MET A 341 -1.37 3.84 0.56
CA MET A 341 -0.79 5.11 0.16
C MET A 341 0.54 5.31 0.90
N VAL A 342 1.64 5.25 0.16
CA VAL A 342 3.00 5.41 0.68
C VAL A 342 3.48 6.80 0.31
N GLU A 343 3.74 7.63 1.31
CA GLU A 343 4.45 8.90 1.14
C GLU A 343 5.94 8.62 1.20
N LEU A 344 6.67 9.03 0.17
CA LEU A 344 8.11 8.83 0.11
C LEU A 344 8.80 10.12 0.55
N ASP A 345 9.53 10.06 1.66
CA ASP A 345 10.26 11.22 2.16
C ASP A 345 11.36 11.63 1.18
N ASP A 346 11.33 12.90 0.77
CA ASP A 346 12.38 13.49 -0.06
C ASP A 346 13.17 14.50 0.74
N HIS A 347 14.08 14.02 1.59
CA HIS A 347 14.97 14.89 2.36
C HIS A 347 15.97 15.68 1.50
N ASN A 348 15.98 15.51 0.17
CA ASN A 348 17.05 16.02 -0.69
C ASN A 348 16.61 16.75 -1.97
N VAL A 349 15.35 17.21 -2.07
CA VAL A 349 14.94 18.10 -3.18
C VAL A 349 14.80 19.54 -2.70
N PRO A 350 15.60 20.49 -3.25
CA PRO A 350 15.37 21.91 -3.04
C PRO A 350 13.96 22.27 -3.49
N VAL A 351 13.24 23.01 -2.65
CA VAL A 351 11.94 23.61 -2.96
C VAL A 351 12.03 24.32 -4.32
N GLY A 352 11.50 23.72 -5.39
CA GLY A 352 11.44 24.42 -6.69
C GLY A 352 11.39 23.65 -8.00
N ARG A 353 11.52 22.31 -8.07
CA ARG A 353 11.33 21.59 -9.35
C ARG A 353 10.07 20.72 -9.39
N PRO A 354 9.18 20.87 -10.39
CA PRO A 354 8.08 19.93 -10.61
C PRO A 354 8.67 18.63 -11.15
N VAL A 355 8.41 17.51 -10.46
CA VAL A 355 8.77 16.17 -10.91
C VAL A 355 7.46 15.46 -11.24
N GLY A 356 7.13 15.42 -12.53
CA GLY A 356 6.12 14.55 -13.14
C GLY A 356 4.68 14.62 -12.62
N ALA A 357 3.84 13.74 -13.18
CA ALA A 357 2.40 13.66 -12.95
C ALA A 357 2.00 12.89 -11.67
N GLY A 358 2.96 12.58 -10.79
CA GLY A 358 2.66 12.08 -9.46
C GLY A 358 1.95 13.15 -8.63
N VAL A 359 0.99 12.76 -7.81
CA VAL A 359 0.40 13.68 -6.84
C VAL A 359 1.49 14.04 -5.85
N LYS A 360 2.01 15.27 -5.91
CA LYS A 360 2.90 15.79 -4.88
C LYS A 360 2.12 15.89 -3.58
N GLY A 361 2.44 15.03 -2.64
CA GLY A 361 2.03 15.19 -1.26
C GLY A 361 2.78 16.36 -0.61
N PRO A 362 2.34 16.82 0.57
CA PRO A 362 3.01 17.89 1.29
C PRO A 362 4.49 17.58 1.62
N ASN A 363 4.86 16.30 1.69
CA ASN A 363 6.18 15.83 2.13
C ASN A 363 7.02 15.11 1.04
N GLY A 364 6.49 14.92 -0.17
CA GLY A 364 7.17 14.14 -1.21
C GLY A 364 6.21 13.50 -2.23
N PRO A 365 6.73 12.68 -3.15
CA PRO A 365 5.88 11.91 -4.07
C PRO A 365 5.04 10.89 -3.31
N VAL A 366 3.78 10.75 -3.72
CA VAL A 366 2.84 9.75 -3.19
C VAL A 366 2.76 8.60 -4.18
N CYS A 367 2.94 7.38 -3.68
CA CYS A 367 2.86 6.16 -4.45
C CYS A 367 1.84 5.19 -3.84
N PHE A 368 1.42 4.22 -4.63
CA PHE A 368 0.44 3.22 -4.21
C PHE A 368 1.00 1.81 -4.33
N VAL A 369 0.70 1.00 -3.32
CA VAL A 369 0.92 -0.45 -3.32
C VAL A 369 -0.44 -1.11 -3.11
N ASP A 370 -0.83 -1.99 -4.02
CA ASP A 370 -2.12 -2.66 -3.99
C ASP A 370 -1.94 -4.13 -3.63
N PHE A 371 -2.80 -4.64 -2.75
CA PHE A 371 -2.94 -6.08 -2.50
C PHE A 371 -4.36 -6.52 -2.84
N ARG A 372 -4.49 -7.74 -3.37
CA ARG A 372 -5.76 -8.42 -3.60
C ARG A 372 -5.75 -9.80 -2.95
N PHE A 373 -6.86 -10.16 -2.32
CA PHE A 373 -7.03 -11.43 -1.63
C PHE A 373 -8.34 -12.08 -2.05
N VAL A 374 -8.29 -13.38 -2.31
CA VAL A 374 -9.46 -14.23 -2.55
C VAL A 374 -10.04 -14.66 -1.18
N PRO A 375 -11.37 -14.60 -0.99
CA PRO A 375 -11.99 -15.05 0.24
C PRO A 375 -11.90 -16.57 0.38
N LEU A 376 -11.97 -17.05 1.62
CA LEU A 376 -12.20 -18.46 1.92
C LEU A 376 -13.64 -18.83 1.57
N LEU A 377 -13.82 -20.04 1.05
CA LEU A 377 -15.14 -20.65 0.91
C LEU A 377 -15.57 -21.26 2.24
N ASP A 378 -16.89 -21.39 2.46
CA ASP A 378 -17.44 -21.93 3.70
C ASP A 378 -16.88 -23.33 4.05
N GLU A 379 -16.64 -24.16 3.03
CA GLU A 379 -16.03 -25.49 3.19
C GLU A 379 -14.56 -25.41 3.63
N GLU A 380 -13.76 -24.53 3.03
CA GLU A 380 -12.36 -24.32 3.43
C GLU A 380 -12.25 -23.73 4.84
N GLU A 381 -13.19 -22.84 5.21
CA GLU A 381 -13.25 -22.31 6.57
C GLU A 381 -13.55 -23.42 7.58
N ALA A 382 -14.52 -24.29 7.28
CA ALA A 382 -14.88 -25.42 8.13
C ALA A 382 -13.72 -26.41 8.31
N GLU A 383 -13.03 -26.77 7.22
CA GLU A 383 -11.86 -27.65 7.26
C GLU A 383 -10.74 -27.06 8.13
N MET A 384 -10.41 -25.78 7.95
CA MET A 384 -9.37 -25.12 8.75
C MET A 384 -9.72 -25.03 10.24
N VAL A 385 -11.00 -24.83 10.57
CA VAL A 385 -11.45 -24.82 11.97
C VAL A 385 -11.39 -26.22 12.58
N MET A 386 -11.70 -27.27 11.81
CA MET A 386 -11.60 -28.65 12.28
C MET A 386 -10.15 -29.06 12.53
N ASP A 387 -9.24 -28.76 11.61
CA ASP A 387 -7.81 -29.08 11.76
C ASP A 387 -7.20 -28.39 13.00
N ALA A 388 -7.60 -27.14 13.27
CA ALA A 388 -7.15 -26.38 14.43
C ALA A 388 -7.63 -26.92 15.79
N GLN A 389 -8.65 -27.79 15.81
CA GLN A 389 -9.14 -28.43 17.05
C GLN A 389 -8.47 -29.79 17.33
N VAL A 390 -7.73 -30.33 16.35
CA VAL A 390 -7.12 -31.66 16.42
C VAL A 390 -5.63 -31.60 16.78
N GLU A 391 -4.96 -30.46 16.56
CA GLU A 391 -3.62 -30.13 17.08
C GLU A 391 -3.66 -29.58 18.51
#